data_AF-A0A0F9KM26-F1
#
_entry.id   AF-A0A0F9KM26-F1
#
_cell.length_a   1.000
_cell.length_b   1.000
_cell.length_c   1.000
_cell.angle_alpha   90.00
_cell.angle_beta   90.00
_cell.angle_gamma   90.00
#
_symmetry.space_group_name_H-M   'P 1'
#
loop_
_entity.id
_entity.type
_entity.pdbx_description
1 polymer ?
#
loop_
_entity_poly.entity_id
_entity_poly.type
_entity_poly.pdbx_seq_one_letter_code
_entity_poly.pdbx_strand_id
1 'polypeptide(L)'
;MTERENTAADGPDQEDEEVRRGQEERLRKVWAAPKGWRYWSAVNNTEVGIWYTAAAFGFMLFVGVLALTMRVQLAVPENDFLTATFYNQVYTLHGTVMMFLFAVPIFEAVAIILLPEMLGARDLPFPRLSAFGFWCFM
;
A
#
# COMPACT_ATOMS: atom_id res chain seq x y z
N MET A 1 6.33 -63.69 0.80
CA MET A 1 7.48 -62.88 0.40
C MET A 1 7.10 -62.21 -0.91
N THR A 2 6.43 -61.08 -0.83
CA THR A 2 6.09 -60.23 -1.97
C THR A 2 6.40 -58.82 -1.51
N GLU A 3 7.61 -58.36 -1.83
CA GLU A 3 7.98 -56.96 -1.82
C GLU A 3 6.94 -56.19 -2.62
N ARG A 4 6.12 -55.40 -1.94
CA ARG A 4 5.47 -54.27 -2.58
C ARG A 4 6.52 -53.16 -2.56
N GLU A 5 7.26 -53.06 -3.66
CA GLU A 5 8.04 -51.88 -3.99
C GLU A 5 7.15 -50.65 -3.80
N ASN A 6 7.59 -49.78 -2.92
CA ASN A 6 6.92 -48.53 -2.58
C ASN A 6 7.16 -47.53 -3.72
N THR A 7 6.48 -47.71 -4.85
CA THR A 7 6.49 -46.82 -6.02
C THR A 7 5.65 -45.55 -5.78
N ALA A 8 5.81 -44.92 -4.61
CA ALA A 8 5.03 -43.73 -4.23
C ALA A 8 5.90 -42.47 -4.00
N ALA A 9 7.20 -42.53 -4.25
CA ALA A 9 8.14 -41.44 -3.95
C ALA A 9 9.00 -40.98 -5.15
N ASP A 10 8.58 -41.23 -6.39
CA ASP A 10 9.31 -40.80 -7.60
C ASP A 10 8.89 -39.38 -8.05
N GLY A 11 8.94 -38.43 -7.11
CA GLY A 11 8.87 -37.00 -7.40
C GLY A 11 10.29 -36.43 -7.49
N PRO A 12 10.54 -35.36 -8.27
CA PRO A 12 11.85 -34.71 -8.26
C PRO A 12 12.23 -34.34 -6.82
N ASP A 13 13.46 -34.63 -6.43
CA ASP A 13 13.97 -34.31 -5.11
C ASP A 13 13.82 -32.80 -4.88
N GLN A 14 13.04 -32.43 -3.86
CA GLN A 14 12.78 -31.03 -3.55
C GLN A 14 13.93 -30.39 -2.78
N GLU A 15 14.83 -31.19 -2.21
CA GLU A 15 16.04 -30.74 -1.52
C GLU A 15 17.17 -30.43 -2.49
N ASP A 16 17.10 -30.93 -3.73
CA ASP A 16 18.02 -30.59 -4.81
C ASP A 16 17.98 -29.08 -5.13
N GLU A 17 19.13 -28.43 -4.97
CA GLU A 17 19.25 -26.97 -5.12
C GLU A 17 18.84 -26.48 -6.51
N GLU A 18 19.13 -27.26 -7.55
CA GLU A 18 18.75 -26.94 -8.94
C GLU A 18 17.24 -27.01 -9.17
N VAL A 19 16.58 -28.03 -8.59
CA VAL A 19 15.11 -28.18 -8.66
C VAL A 19 14.45 -27.03 -7.93
N ARG A 20 14.92 -26.69 -6.71
CA ARG A 20 14.41 -25.56 -5.93
C ARG A 20 14.57 -24.23 -6.67
N ARG A 21 15.75 -23.94 -7.23
CA ARG A 21 15.97 -22.73 -8.04
C ARG A 21 15.04 -22.67 -9.24
N GLY A 22 14.89 -23.77 -9.99
CA GLY A 22 13.99 -23.82 -11.13
C GLY A 22 12.52 -23.58 -10.75
N GLN A 23 12.09 -24.09 -9.60
CA GLN A 23 10.75 -23.84 -9.07
C GLN A 23 10.58 -22.39 -8.60
N GLU A 24 11.55 -21.83 -7.87
CA GLU A 24 11.54 -20.43 -7.43
C GLU A 24 11.48 -19.46 -8.62
N GLU A 25 12.27 -19.69 -9.66
CA GLU A 25 12.25 -18.86 -10.87
C GLU A 25 10.89 -18.91 -11.58
N ARG A 26 10.29 -20.10 -11.69
CA ARG A 26 8.94 -20.28 -12.25
C ARG A 26 7.90 -19.52 -11.43
N LEU A 27 7.97 -19.62 -10.10
CA LEU A 27 7.08 -18.88 -9.20
C LEU A 27 7.28 -17.38 -9.42
N ARG A 28 8.51 -16.86 -9.29
CA ARG A 28 8.81 -15.42 -9.47
C ARG A 28 8.31 -14.89 -10.81
N LYS A 29 8.38 -15.68 -11.89
CA LYS A 29 7.89 -15.27 -13.22
C LYS A 29 6.37 -15.15 -13.28
N VAL A 30 5.63 -16.08 -12.65
CA VAL A 30 4.16 -16.04 -12.57
C VAL A 30 3.68 -14.86 -11.72
N TRP A 31 4.43 -14.51 -10.68
CA TRP A 31 4.07 -13.48 -9.70
C TRP A 31 4.64 -12.09 -9.99
N ALA A 32 5.37 -11.94 -11.10
CA ALA A 32 5.91 -10.66 -11.51
C ALA A 32 4.78 -9.65 -11.77
N ALA A 33 4.92 -8.45 -11.19
CA ALA A 33 3.99 -7.37 -11.44
C ALA A 33 3.91 -7.05 -12.95
N PRO A 34 2.71 -6.74 -13.47
CA PRO A 34 2.56 -6.33 -14.85
C PRO A 34 3.40 -5.07 -15.12
N LYS A 35 4.18 -5.09 -16.21
CA LYS A 35 5.08 -3.99 -16.58
C LYS A 35 4.41 -3.02 -17.56
N GLY A 36 4.95 -1.81 -17.67
CA GLY A 36 4.45 -0.76 -18.58
C GLY A 36 3.10 -0.22 -18.14
N TRP A 37 2.21 0.07 -19.09
CA TRP A 37 0.88 0.62 -18.80
C TRP A 37 0.01 -0.27 -17.90
N ARG A 38 0.21 -1.60 -17.97
CA ARG A 38 -0.53 -2.57 -17.16
C ARG A 38 -0.14 -2.54 -15.69
N TYR A 39 0.90 -1.81 -15.30
CA TYR A 39 1.30 -1.65 -13.90
C TYR A 39 0.17 -1.14 -13.01
N TRP A 40 -0.63 -0.19 -13.50
CA TRP A 40 -1.79 0.34 -12.79
C TRP A 40 -2.93 -0.68 -12.58
N SER A 41 -2.86 -1.84 -13.25
CA SER A 41 -3.77 -2.96 -13.00
C SER A 41 -3.20 -4.00 -12.03
N ALA A 42 -2.07 -3.71 -11.37
CA ALA A 42 -1.49 -4.58 -10.35
C ALA A 42 -2.43 -4.72 -9.15
N VAL A 43 -2.41 -5.91 -8.56
CA VAL A 43 -3.28 -6.28 -7.43
C VAL A 43 -2.50 -6.79 -6.22
N ASN A 44 -1.17 -6.92 -6.34
CA ASN A 44 -0.33 -7.36 -5.24
C ASN A 44 -0.38 -6.34 -4.10
N ASN A 45 -0.58 -6.80 -2.87
CA ASN A 45 -0.55 -5.99 -1.65
C ASN A 45 0.61 -4.98 -1.60
N THR A 46 1.81 -5.38 -2.01
CA THR A 46 3.03 -4.58 -1.89
C THR A 46 2.94 -3.35 -2.79
N GLU A 47 2.47 -3.52 -4.03
CA GLU A 47 2.32 -2.42 -4.98
C GLU A 47 1.19 -1.48 -4.55
N VAL A 48 0.04 -2.04 -4.17
CA VAL A 48 -1.10 -1.25 -3.70
C VAL A 48 -0.75 -0.48 -2.41
N GLY A 49 -0.05 -1.11 -1.47
CA GLY A 49 0.43 -0.48 -0.25
C GLY A 49 1.42 0.66 -0.50
N ILE A 50 2.30 0.52 -1.50
CA ILE A 50 3.19 1.60 -1.93
C ILE A 50 2.39 2.76 -2.52
N TRP A 51 1.37 2.49 -3.36
CA TRP A 51 0.53 3.54 -3.94
C TRP A 51 -0.21 4.33 -2.86
N TYR A 52 -0.84 3.64 -1.90
CA TYR A 52 -1.48 4.27 -0.75
C TYR A 52 -0.51 5.10 0.08
N THR A 53 0.67 4.57 0.37
CA THR A 53 1.70 5.27 1.14
C THR A 53 2.16 6.54 0.42
N ALA A 54 2.43 6.44 -0.89
CA ALA A 54 2.86 7.58 -1.70
C ALA A 54 1.78 8.66 -1.77
N ALA A 55 0.52 8.28 -2.00
CA ALA A 55 -0.61 9.20 -2.05
C ALA A 55 -0.86 9.87 -0.69
N ALA A 56 -0.92 9.09 0.40
CA ALA A 56 -1.08 9.61 1.76
C ALA A 56 0.05 10.56 2.14
N PHE A 57 1.30 10.25 1.78
CA PHE A 57 2.43 11.14 1.98
C PHE A 57 2.31 12.44 1.17
N GLY A 58 1.81 12.38 -0.06
CA GLY A 58 1.48 13.56 -0.86
C GLY A 58 0.45 14.47 -0.16
N PHE A 59 -0.64 13.90 0.35
CA PHE A 59 -1.63 14.65 1.12
C PHE A 59 -1.09 15.17 2.46
N MET A 60 -0.21 14.42 3.13
CA MET A 60 0.49 14.89 4.34
C MET A 60 1.27 16.17 4.07
N LEU A 61 2.01 16.24 2.97
CA LEU A 61 2.75 17.45 2.59
C LEU A 61 1.80 18.60 2.27
N PHE A 62 0.74 18.35 1.50
CA PHE A 62 -0.27 19.36 1.18
C PHE A 62 -0.90 19.96 2.44
N VAL A 63 -1.37 19.11 3.36
CA VAL A 63 -1.99 19.55 4.60
C VAL A 63 -0.98 20.15 5.58
N GLY A 64 0.27 19.71 5.54
CA GLY A 64 1.39 20.33 6.24
C GLY A 64 1.60 21.77 5.82
N VAL A 65 1.52 22.08 4.52
CA VAL A 65 1.55 23.46 4.01
C VAL A 65 0.36 24.26 4.53
N LEU A 66 -0.87 23.72 4.47
CA LEU A 66 -2.04 24.38 5.03
C LEU A 66 -1.88 24.69 6.54
N ALA A 67 -1.30 23.76 7.29
CA ALA A 67 -0.99 23.93 8.70
C ALA A 67 0.00 25.09 8.92
N LEU A 68 1.07 25.13 8.13
CA LEU A 68 2.07 26.20 8.19
C LEU A 68 1.45 27.56 7.86
N THR A 69 0.58 27.64 6.84
CA THR A 69 -0.14 28.88 6.50
C THR A 69 -0.99 29.38 7.68
N MET A 70 -1.72 28.50 8.37
CA MET A 70 -2.46 28.88 9.59
C MET A 70 -1.53 29.35 10.71
N ARG A 71 -0.38 28.70 10.89
CA ARG A 71 0.62 29.09 11.89
C ARG A 71 1.24 30.45 11.58
N VAL A 72 1.47 30.78 10.31
CA VAL A 72 1.93 32.10 9.89
C VAL A 72 0.90 33.17 10.24
N GLN A 73 -0.40 32.92 9.98
CA GLN A 73 -1.46 33.85 10.37
C GLN A 73 -1.48 34.11 11.89
N LEU A 74 -1.27 33.07 12.70
CA LEU A 74 -1.28 33.15 14.17
C LEU A 74 0.06 33.58 14.80
N ALA A 75 1.10 33.88 14.00
CA ALA A 75 2.44 34.15 14.51
C ALA A 75 2.53 35.45 15.33
N VAL A 76 1.71 36.45 15.00
CA VAL A 76 1.61 37.74 15.70
C VAL A 76 0.14 38.14 15.85
N PRO A 77 -0.23 38.88 16.90
CA PRO A 77 -1.60 39.40 17.05
C PRO A 77 -1.92 40.40 15.93
N GLU A 78 -3.20 40.47 15.54
CA GLU A 78 -3.72 41.37 14.49
C GLU A 78 -3.01 41.24 13.12
N ASN A 79 -2.56 40.03 12.77
CA ASN A 79 -1.96 39.74 11.46
C ASN A 79 -3.02 39.75 10.36
N ASP A 80 -2.67 40.27 9.18
CA ASP A 80 -3.57 40.42 8.03
C ASP A 80 -3.17 39.54 6.83
N PHE A 81 -2.38 38.48 7.10
CA PHE A 81 -1.90 37.55 6.07
C PHE A 81 -3.04 36.74 5.42
N LEU A 82 -4.01 36.28 6.22
CA LEU A 82 -5.24 35.63 5.75
C LEU A 82 -6.48 36.37 6.25
N THR A 83 -7.47 36.55 5.37
CA THR A 83 -8.80 37.02 5.79
C THR A 83 -9.50 35.98 6.65
N ALA A 84 -10.40 36.41 7.55
CA ALA A 84 -11.12 35.52 8.47
C ALA A 84 -11.88 34.40 7.74
N THR A 85 -12.52 34.72 6.60
CA THR A 85 -13.22 33.73 5.78
C THR A 85 -12.27 32.68 5.22
N PHE A 86 -11.12 33.10 4.69
CA PHE A 86 -10.15 32.19 4.11
C PHE A 86 -9.46 31.33 5.16
N TYR A 87 -9.15 31.88 6.35
CA TYR A 87 -8.63 31.11 7.47
C TYR A 87 -9.58 29.97 7.88
N ASN A 88 -10.88 30.24 7.98
CA ASN A 88 -11.88 29.21 8.34
C ASN A 88 -11.99 28.11 7.26
N GLN A 89 -11.85 28.46 5.99
CA GLN A 89 -11.81 27.48 4.89
C GLN A 89 -10.56 26.61 4.98
N VAL A 90 -9.37 27.21 5.14
CA VAL A 90 -8.10 26.50 5.27
C VAL A 90 -8.10 25.58 6.49
N TYR A 91 -8.62 26.05 7.63
CA TYR A 91 -8.75 25.25 8.86
C TYR A 91 -9.63 24.02 8.65
N THR A 92 -10.80 24.21 8.06
CA THR A 92 -11.73 23.11 7.79
C THR A 92 -11.12 22.12 6.81
N LEU A 93 -10.51 22.61 5.73
CA LEU A 93 -9.85 21.78 4.72
C LEU A 93 -8.67 20.99 5.31
N HIS A 94 -7.84 21.64 6.14
CA HIS A 94 -6.74 20.98 6.84
C HIS A 94 -7.25 19.79 7.66
N GLY A 95 -8.29 19.99 8.50
CA GLY A 95 -8.84 18.94 9.35
C GLY A 95 -9.45 17.77 8.56
N THR A 96 -10.28 18.07 7.55
CA THR A 96 -10.93 17.03 6.74
C THR A 96 -9.92 16.22 5.95
N VAL A 97 -8.93 16.85 5.31
CA VAL A 97 -7.91 16.15 4.51
C VAL A 97 -6.96 15.37 5.43
N MET A 98 -6.60 15.88 6.62
CA MET A 98 -5.80 15.12 7.59
C MET A 98 -6.49 13.83 8.05
N MET A 99 -7.78 13.90 8.38
CA MET A 99 -8.51 12.72 8.86
C MET A 99 -8.78 11.71 7.74
N PHE A 100 -9.31 12.15 6.60
CA PHE A 100 -9.81 11.23 5.57
C PHE A 100 -8.83 10.93 4.46
N LEU A 101 -7.94 11.85 4.10
CA LEU A 101 -7.02 11.68 2.97
C LEU A 101 -5.57 11.37 3.40
N PHE A 102 -5.26 11.48 4.69
CA PHE A 102 -3.98 11.05 5.26
C PHE A 102 -4.13 9.95 6.30
N ALA A 103 -4.83 10.21 7.42
CA ALA A 103 -4.85 9.29 8.56
C ALA A 103 -5.48 7.93 8.21
N VAL A 104 -6.69 7.91 7.65
CA VAL A 104 -7.31 6.63 7.24
C VAL A 104 -6.46 5.88 6.17
N PRO A 105 -6.03 6.53 5.07
CA PRO A 105 -5.24 5.86 4.04
C PRO A 105 -3.87 5.35 4.50
N ILE A 106 -3.17 6.06 5.39
CA ILE A 106 -1.87 5.58 5.88
C ILE A 106 -2.02 4.35 6.77
N PHE A 107 -3.05 4.29 7.61
CA PHE A 107 -3.35 3.10 8.40
C PHE A 107 -3.76 1.93 7.49
N GLU A 108 -4.53 2.20 6.44
CA GLU A 108 -4.88 1.20 5.43
C GLU A 108 -3.64 0.67 4.70
N ALA A 109 -2.71 1.55 4.29
CA ALA A 109 -1.46 1.16 3.66
C ALA A 109 -0.63 0.22 4.54
N VAL A 110 -0.50 0.58 5.82
CA VAL A 110 0.21 -0.23 6.82
C VAL A 110 -0.46 -1.59 6.98
N ALA A 111 -1.79 -1.63 7.03
CA ALA A 111 -2.54 -2.89 7.12
C ALA A 111 -2.34 -3.77 5.87
N ILE A 112 -2.38 -3.18 4.67
CA ILE A 112 -2.18 -3.91 3.40
C ILE A 112 -0.79 -4.56 3.34
N ILE A 113 0.24 -3.86 3.83
CA ILE A 113 1.62 -4.35 3.80
C ILE A 113 1.90 -5.33 4.94
N LEU A 114 1.51 -5.00 6.17
CA LEU A 114 1.91 -5.77 7.36
C LEU A 114 1.03 -6.99 7.64
N LEU A 115 -0.29 -6.91 7.39
CA LEU A 115 -1.19 -8.01 7.78
C LEU A 115 -0.84 -9.34 7.10
N PRO A 116 -0.53 -9.40 5.79
CA PRO A 116 -0.16 -10.65 5.13
C PRO A 116 1.11 -11.25 5.73
N GLU A 117 2.13 -10.42 5.95
CA GLU A 117 3.40 -10.84 6.56
C GLU A 117 3.21 -11.37 7.98
N MET A 118 2.38 -10.71 8.80
CA MET A 118 2.07 -11.16 10.17
C MET A 118 1.32 -12.50 10.21
N LEU A 119 0.48 -12.75 9.20
CA LEU A 119 -0.31 -13.98 9.10
C LEU A 119 0.44 -15.12 8.39
N GLY A 120 1.65 -14.87 7.90
CA GLY A 120 2.34 -15.79 6.98
C GLY A 120 1.55 -16.03 5.70
N ALA A 121 0.62 -15.12 5.37
CA ALA A 121 -0.21 -15.18 4.20
C ALA A 121 0.51 -14.52 3.03
N ARG A 122 0.28 -15.08 1.85
CA ARG A 122 0.93 -14.62 0.62
C ARG A 122 0.46 -13.23 0.17
N ASP A 123 -0.82 -12.94 0.34
CA ASP A 123 -1.48 -11.71 -0.09
C ASP A 123 -2.78 -11.54 0.72
N LEU A 124 -3.48 -10.42 0.55
CA LEU A 124 -4.78 -10.18 1.15
C LEU A 124 -5.84 -11.15 0.58
N PRO A 125 -6.92 -11.46 1.34
CA PRO A 125 -7.99 -12.35 0.88
C PRO A 125 -8.68 -11.89 -0.40
N PHE A 126 -8.72 -10.57 -0.65
CA PHE A 126 -9.35 -9.95 -1.81
C PHE A 126 -8.42 -8.94 -2.51
N PRO A 127 -7.40 -9.39 -3.26
CA PRO A 127 -6.38 -8.51 -3.86
C PRO A 127 -6.97 -7.48 -4.83
N ARG A 128 -7.95 -7.89 -5.64
CA ARG A 128 -8.63 -7.01 -6.61
C ARG A 128 -9.46 -5.93 -5.93
N LEU A 129 -10.05 -6.24 -4.77
CA LEU A 129 -10.85 -5.28 -4.01
C LEU A 129 -9.95 -4.22 -3.36
N SER A 130 -8.77 -4.63 -2.88
CA SER A 130 -7.77 -3.69 -2.34
C SER A 130 -7.27 -2.72 -3.42
N ALA A 131 -6.93 -3.22 -4.61
CA ALA A 131 -6.58 -2.36 -5.74
C ALA A 131 -7.72 -1.42 -6.13
N PHE A 132 -8.97 -1.89 -6.14
CA PHE A 132 -10.14 -1.04 -6.40
C PHE A 132 -10.33 0.03 -5.30
N GLY A 133 -10.11 -0.30 -4.03
CA GLY A 133 -10.16 0.63 -2.91
C GLY A 133 -9.25 1.83 -3.12
N PHE A 134 -8.01 1.58 -3.59
CA PHE A 134 -7.07 2.66 -3.93
C PHE A 134 -7.64 3.63 -4.96
N TRP A 135 -8.25 3.11 -6.03
CA TRP A 135 -8.83 3.93 -7.09
C TRP A 135 -10.09 4.69 -6.65
N CYS A 136 -10.82 4.22 -5.66
CA CYS A 136 -11.94 4.96 -5.07
C CYS A 136 -11.47 6.06 -4.11
N PHE A 137 -10.32 5.85 -3.47
CA PHE A 137 -9.69 6.83 -2.58
C PHE A 137 -9.12 8.02 -3.38
N MET A 138 -8.52 7.74 -4.54
CA MET A 138 -7.91 8.73 -5.43
C MET A 138 -8.95 9.53 -6.23
#